data_AF-A0A2P9FEA1-F1
#
_entry.id   AF-A0A2P9FEA1-F1
#
_cell.length_a   1.000
_cell.length_b   1.000
_cell.length_c   1.000
_cell.angle_alpha   90.00
_cell.angle_beta   90.00
_cell.angle_gamma   90.00
#
_symmetry.space_group_name_H-M   'P 1'
#
loop_
_entity.id
_entity.type
_entity.pdbx_description
1 polymer ?
#
loop_
_entity_poly.entity_id
_entity_poly.type
_entity_poly.pdbx_seq_one_letter_code
_entity_poly.pdbx_strand_id
1 'polypeptide(L)'
;MRGRGPASARKRLDGPGGASIPHVTDFDVLRVFCGPGGGYGNELGVVREGSVMPDRADRQAFAAKLGFSETVFVDDPERGVIDIYTPTLRLPFAGYPCVGTAWLLDVPELVTPAGVVGARLDGEFSWIEALPEWAPPRTFRQYGTAAEIDDLAVPPPGEWIYAWAWEDEAAGRIRARAFPGRDDGIDEDEATGAAALQLTAQLGRALNITQGAGSQLLTAPQPHGWVEVGGRVFLER
;
A
#
# COMPACT_ATOMS: atom_id res chain seq x y z
N MET A 1 -21.47 -8.30 16.24
CA MET A 1 -22.22 -7.79 15.07
C MET A 1 -21.23 -7.67 13.94
N ARG A 2 -21.32 -8.51 12.90
CA ARG A 2 -20.46 -8.41 11.71
C ARG A 2 -20.96 -7.23 10.87
N GLY A 3 -20.18 -6.17 10.76
CA GLY A 3 -20.52 -5.01 9.92
C GLY A 3 -20.50 -5.45 8.47
N ARG A 4 -21.61 -5.28 7.74
CA ARG A 4 -21.61 -5.42 6.29
C ARG A 4 -20.71 -4.34 5.72
N GLY A 5 -19.66 -4.72 5.01
CA GLY A 5 -18.83 -3.78 4.25
C GLY A 5 -19.67 -2.92 3.29
N PRO A 6 -19.19 -1.73 2.91
CA PRO A 6 -19.92 -0.82 2.06
C PRO A 6 -20.23 -1.44 0.69
N ALA A 7 -21.43 -1.17 0.15
CA ALA A 7 -21.80 -1.59 -1.20
C ALA A 7 -20.92 -0.86 -2.24
N SER A 8 -20.22 -1.63 -3.08
CA SER A 8 -19.24 -1.15 -4.07
C SER A 8 -19.88 -0.71 -5.39
N ALA A 9 -19.42 0.41 -5.95
CA ALA A 9 -19.51 0.69 -7.39
C ALA A 9 -18.25 0.11 -8.06
N ARG A 10 -18.37 -1.09 -8.65
CA ARG A 10 -17.22 -1.79 -9.26
C ARG A 10 -16.87 -1.15 -10.60
N LYS A 11 -15.57 -0.96 -10.85
CA LYS A 11 -15.05 -0.53 -12.16
C LYS A 11 -14.79 -1.75 -13.05
N ARG A 12 -14.90 -1.56 -14.37
CA ARG A 12 -14.82 -2.61 -15.39
C ARG A 12 -13.72 -2.28 -16.39
N LEU A 13 -12.90 -3.26 -16.73
CA LEU A 13 -11.94 -3.15 -17.83
C LEU A 13 -11.79 -4.48 -18.55
N ASP A 14 -11.59 -4.43 -19.87
CA ASP A 14 -11.29 -5.62 -20.67
C ASP A 14 -9.96 -6.24 -20.22
N GLY A 15 -9.97 -7.53 -19.87
CA GLY A 15 -8.76 -8.31 -19.60
C GLY A 15 -7.90 -8.54 -20.84
N PRO A 16 -6.63 -8.95 -20.69
CA PRO A 16 -5.79 -9.35 -21.82
C PRO A 16 -6.45 -10.51 -22.57
N GLY A 17 -6.62 -10.33 -23.89
CA GLY A 17 -7.38 -11.25 -24.74
C GLY A 17 -6.50 -12.34 -25.37
N GLY A 18 -6.59 -13.56 -24.86
CA GLY A 18 -6.46 -14.77 -25.68
C GLY A 18 -7.76 -15.06 -26.43
N ALA A 19 -7.71 -15.71 -27.58
CA ALA A 19 -8.82 -15.87 -28.53
C ALA A 19 -10.05 -16.65 -28.00
N SER A 20 -10.84 -16.05 -27.12
CA SER A 20 -12.24 -16.38 -26.80
C SER A 20 -12.77 -15.42 -25.73
N ILE A 21 -13.80 -14.65 -26.08
CA ILE A 21 -14.68 -13.79 -25.24
C ILE A 21 -13.97 -12.75 -24.35
N PRO A 22 -14.26 -11.44 -24.47
CA PRO A 22 -13.73 -10.44 -23.55
C PRO A 22 -14.22 -10.72 -22.13
N HIS A 23 -13.33 -11.17 -21.26
CA HIS A 23 -13.59 -11.26 -19.82
C HIS A 23 -13.43 -9.87 -19.23
N VAL A 24 -14.55 -9.19 -19.04
CA VAL A 24 -14.61 -7.95 -18.27
C VAL A 24 -14.26 -8.31 -16.82
N THR A 25 -13.12 -7.82 -16.35
CA THR A 25 -12.68 -8.04 -14.97
C THR A 25 -13.14 -6.86 -14.12
N ASP A 26 -13.92 -7.16 -13.08
CA ASP A 26 -14.34 -6.16 -12.10
C ASP A 26 -13.22 -5.92 -11.09
N PHE A 27 -13.00 -4.65 -10.73
CA PHE A 27 -12.08 -4.27 -9.66
C PHE A 27 -12.69 -3.17 -8.79
N ASP A 28 -12.30 -3.18 -7.52
CA ASP A 28 -12.53 -2.08 -6.59
C ASP A 28 -11.33 -1.13 -6.62
N VAL A 29 -11.59 0.15 -6.38
CA VAL A 29 -10.54 1.14 -6.17
C VAL A 29 -10.62 1.60 -4.73
N LEU A 30 -9.52 1.44 -4.00
CA LEU A 30 -9.40 1.96 -2.64
C LEU A 30 -8.46 3.15 -2.63
N ARG A 31 -8.66 4.02 -1.64
CA ARG A 31 -7.68 5.00 -1.21
C ARG A 31 -7.20 4.60 0.18
N VAL A 32 -5.90 4.36 0.33
CA VAL A 32 -5.28 3.81 1.56
C VAL A 32 -4.39 4.84 2.21
N PHE A 33 -4.33 4.86 3.54
CA PHE A 33 -3.61 5.85 4.35
C PHE A 33 -4.19 7.27 4.21
N CYS A 34 -5.51 7.36 4.08
CA CYS A 34 -6.19 8.63 3.93
C CYS A 34 -6.04 9.51 5.19
N GLY A 35 -5.97 10.82 4.97
CA GLY A 35 -6.12 11.81 6.03
C GLY A 35 -7.53 11.80 6.64
N PRO A 36 -7.75 12.56 7.71
CA PRO A 36 -9.07 12.67 8.34
C PRO A 36 -10.11 13.16 7.33
N GLY A 37 -11.25 12.48 7.25
CA GLY A 37 -12.32 12.81 6.30
C GLY A 37 -12.16 12.22 4.89
N GLY A 38 -11.11 11.43 4.63
CA GLY A 38 -10.97 10.65 3.38
C GLY A 38 -10.25 11.35 2.24
N GLY A 39 -9.62 12.51 2.49
CA GLY A 39 -8.71 13.14 1.54
C GLY A 39 -7.32 12.46 1.54
N TYR A 40 -6.57 12.63 0.45
CA TYR A 40 -5.24 12.03 0.23
C TYR A 40 -5.22 10.51 0.37
N GLY A 41 -4.05 9.89 0.31
CA GLY A 41 -3.92 8.44 0.32
C GLY A 41 -3.69 7.88 -1.06
N ASN A 42 -3.06 6.71 -1.08
CA ASN A 42 -2.62 6.05 -2.30
C ASN A 42 -3.74 5.21 -2.90
N GLU A 43 -3.90 5.28 -4.22
CA GLU A 43 -4.90 4.49 -4.93
C GLU A 43 -4.44 3.03 -5.07
N LEU A 44 -5.38 2.12 -4.86
CA LEU A 44 -5.16 0.68 -4.94
C LEU A 44 -6.23 0.05 -5.83
N GLY A 45 -5.82 -0.66 -6.88
CA GLY A 45 -6.71 -1.57 -7.60
C GLY A 45 -6.81 -2.92 -6.89
N VAL A 46 -8.02 -3.41 -6.61
CA VAL A 46 -8.23 -4.76 -6.05
C VAL A 46 -9.17 -5.58 -6.92
N VAL A 47 -8.66 -6.64 -7.53
CA VAL A 47 -9.42 -7.65 -8.26
C VAL A 47 -9.83 -8.73 -7.28
N ARG A 48 -11.08 -8.68 -6.78
CA ARG A 48 -11.58 -9.63 -5.77
C ARG A 48 -11.72 -11.07 -6.26
N GLU A 49 -11.88 -11.25 -7.57
CA GLU A 49 -11.99 -12.57 -8.21
C GLU A 49 -10.70 -12.88 -8.97
N GLY A 50 -9.54 -12.73 -8.31
CA GLY A 50 -8.22 -12.90 -8.93
C GLY A 50 -8.00 -14.30 -9.51
N SER A 51 -8.65 -15.32 -8.94
CA SER A 51 -8.57 -16.71 -9.39
C SER A 51 -9.13 -16.95 -10.80
N VAL A 52 -9.96 -16.04 -11.34
CA VAL A 52 -10.43 -16.11 -12.74
C VAL A 52 -9.37 -15.69 -13.76
N MET A 53 -8.26 -15.10 -13.29
CA MET A 53 -7.08 -14.74 -14.08
C MET A 53 -5.84 -15.46 -13.50
N PRO A 54 -5.69 -16.79 -13.69
CA PRO A 54 -4.62 -17.57 -13.05
C PRO A 54 -3.24 -17.35 -13.68
N ASP A 55 -3.18 -16.86 -14.92
CA ASP A 55 -1.91 -16.61 -15.60
C ASP A 55 -1.24 -15.33 -15.09
N ARG A 56 0.03 -15.42 -14.71
CA ARG A 56 0.79 -14.30 -14.13
C ARG A 56 1.14 -13.21 -15.14
N ALA A 57 1.31 -13.56 -16.42
CA ALA A 57 1.56 -12.59 -17.48
C ALA A 57 0.29 -11.77 -17.76
N ASP A 58 -0.88 -12.41 -17.71
CA ASP A 58 -2.17 -11.71 -17.83
C ASP A 58 -2.38 -10.73 -16.66
N ARG A 59 -2.09 -11.16 -15.42
CA ARG A 59 -2.13 -10.26 -14.24
C ARG A 59 -1.20 -9.06 -14.41
N GLN A 60 0.03 -9.30 -14.86
CA GLN A 60 1.02 -8.25 -15.09
C GLN A 60 0.54 -7.25 -16.15
N ALA A 61 0.01 -7.74 -17.28
CA ALA A 61 -0.54 -6.90 -18.33
C ALA A 61 -1.76 -6.09 -17.87
N PHE A 62 -2.61 -6.69 -17.03
CA PHE A 62 -3.77 -6.02 -16.46
C PHE A 62 -3.37 -4.91 -15.46
N ALA A 63 -2.44 -5.19 -14.56
CA ALA A 63 -1.89 -4.19 -13.63
C ALA A 63 -1.24 -3.02 -14.38
N ALA A 64 -0.45 -3.31 -15.43
CA ALA A 64 0.13 -2.29 -16.30
C ALA A 64 -0.94 -1.41 -16.98
N LYS A 65 -2.04 -2.01 -17.42
CA LYS A 65 -3.15 -1.30 -18.07
C LYS A 65 -3.94 -0.43 -17.09
N LEU A 66 -4.07 -0.84 -15.82
CA LEU A 66 -4.75 -0.06 -14.78
C LEU A 66 -3.94 1.16 -14.35
N GLY A 67 -2.60 1.04 -14.29
CA GLY A 67 -1.72 2.17 -13.99
C GLY A 67 -1.73 2.63 -12.53
N PHE A 68 -2.35 1.88 -11.61
CA PHE A 68 -2.16 2.09 -10.17
C PHE A 68 -0.73 1.76 -9.76
N SER A 69 -0.23 2.36 -8.68
CA SER A 69 1.09 2.02 -8.12
C SER A 69 1.19 0.52 -7.84
N GLU A 70 0.10 -0.05 -7.30
CA GLU A 70 -0.08 -1.48 -7.12
C GLU A 70 -1.51 -1.93 -7.46
N THR A 71 -1.62 -3.16 -7.95
CA THR A 71 -2.86 -3.92 -8.13
C THR A 71 -2.76 -5.25 -7.38
N VAL A 72 -3.81 -5.60 -6.65
CA VAL A 72 -3.92 -6.84 -5.89
C VAL A 72 -4.93 -7.77 -6.54
N PHE A 73 -4.56 -9.03 -6.72
CA PHE A 73 -5.45 -10.11 -7.14
C PHE A 73 -5.73 -11.00 -5.93
N VAL A 74 -7.00 -11.16 -5.59
CA VAL A 74 -7.44 -12.02 -4.48
C VAL A 74 -7.77 -13.40 -5.02
N ASP A 75 -6.94 -14.39 -4.67
CA ASP A 75 -7.08 -15.76 -5.16
C ASP A 75 -8.03 -16.59 -4.30
N ASP A 76 -8.06 -16.33 -3.00
CA ASP A 76 -9.00 -16.93 -2.05
C ASP A 76 -9.42 -15.86 -1.03
N PRO A 77 -10.63 -15.27 -1.16
CA PRO A 77 -11.07 -14.20 -0.28
C PRO A 77 -11.39 -14.68 1.14
N GLU A 78 -11.74 -15.97 1.33
CA GLU A 78 -12.02 -16.52 2.67
C GLU A 78 -10.73 -16.75 3.46
N ARG A 79 -9.65 -17.12 2.76
CA ARG A 79 -8.31 -17.34 3.35
C ARG A 79 -7.37 -16.14 3.23
N GLY A 80 -7.80 -15.06 2.57
CA GLY A 80 -6.97 -13.89 2.34
C GLY A 80 -5.74 -14.15 1.45
N VAL A 81 -5.79 -15.12 0.53
CA VAL A 81 -4.66 -15.40 -0.36
C VAL A 81 -4.61 -14.36 -1.47
N ILE A 82 -3.49 -13.64 -1.57
CA ILE A 82 -3.35 -12.51 -2.49
C ILE A 82 -2.06 -12.55 -3.30
N ASP A 83 -2.10 -11.89 -4.45
CA ASP A 83 -0.97 -11.69 -5.34
C ASP A 83 -0.85 -10.22 -5.76
N ILE A 84 0.35 -9.65 -5.70
CA ILE A 84 0.55 -8.19 -5.76
C ILE A 84 1.44 -7.82 -6.93
N TYR A 85 1.04 -6.81 -7.70
CA TYR A 85 1.71 -6.38 -8.91
C TYR A 85 1.83 -4.85 -8.95
N THR A 86 3.01 -4.34 -9.28
CA THR A 86 3.15 -3.00 -9.86
C THR A 86 2.86 -3.07 -11.36
N PRO A 87 2.83 -1.95 -12.10
CA PRO A 87 2.75 -1.97 -13.56
C PRO A 87 3.87 -2.77 -14.24
N THR A 88 5.01 -2.94 -13.58
CA THR A 88 6.23 -3.49 -14.19
C THR A 88 6.66 -4.84 -13.63
N LEU A 89 6.28 -5.19 -12.39
CA LEU A 89 6.70 -6.44 -11.76
C LEU A 89 5.74 -6.94 -10.67
N ARG A 90 5.88 -8.23 -10.35
CA ARG A 90 5.22 -8.89 -9.21
C ARG A 90 6.01 -8.67 -7.92
N LEU A 91 5.31 -8.32 -6.85
CA LEU A 91 5.88 -8.11 -5.51
C LEU A 91 5.57 -9.30 -4.58
N PRO A 92 6.53 -9.74 -3.74
CA PRO A 92 6.25 -10.75 -2.71
C PRO A 92 5.44 -10.18 -1.53
N PHE A 93 5.48 -8.86 -1.32
CA PHE A 93 4.77 -8.13 -0.28
C PHE A 93 4.72 -6.63 -0.64
N ALA A 94 3.66 -5.95 -0.21
CA ALA A 94 3.56 -4.49 -0.22
C ALA A 94 2.67 -4.01 0.94
N GLY A 95 3.09 -2.94 1.63
CA GLY A 95 2.44 -2.46 2.85
C GLY A 95 1.01 -1.95 2.64
N TYR A 96 0.85 -0.83 1.92
CA TYR A 96 -0.48 -0.23 1.70
C TYR A 96 -1.45 -1.15 0.93
N PRO A 97 -1.01 -1.99 -0.03
CA PRO A 97 -1.89 -2.95 -0.68
C PRO A 97 -2.47 -3.98 0.30
N CYS A 98 -1.67 -4.46 1.26
CA CYS A 98 -2.14 -5.35 2.31
C CYS A 98 -3.13 -4.64 3.26
N VAL A 99 -2.86 -3.39 3.69
CA VAL A 99 -3.78 -2.61 4.53
C VAL A 99 -5.15 -2.43 3.87
N GLY A 100 -5.15 -2.04 2.59
CA GLY A 100 -6.38 -1.84 1.81
C GLY A 100 -7.14 -3.14 1.58
N THR A 101 -6.43 -4.21 1.20
CA THR A 101 -7.07 -5.49 0.89
C THR A 101 -7.64 -6.17 2.14
N ALA A 102 -6.93 -6.12 3.27
CA ALA A 102 -7.44 -6.64 4.53
C ALA A 102 -8.72 -5.92 4.97
N TRP A 103 -8.77 -4.59 4.83
CA TRP A 103 -9.97 -3.78 5.08
C TRP A 103 -11.14 -4.18 4.16
N LEU A 104 -10.85 -4.41 2.88
CA LEU A 104 -11.86 -4.73 1.87
C LEU A 104 -12.50 -6.12 2.08
N LEU A 105 -11.70 -7.07 2.55
CA LEU A 105 -12.10 -8.46 2.76
C LEU A 105 -12.64 -8.71 4.18
N ASP A 106 -12.34 -7.85 5.16
CA ASP A 106 -12.69 -8.05 6.58
C ASP A 106 -12.13 -9.38 7.13
N VAL A 107 -10.83 -9.64 6.87
CA VAL A 107 -10.12 -10.86 7.26
C VAL A 107 -9.04 -10.56 8.31
N PRO A 108 -8.75 -11.51 9.22
CA PRO A 108 -7.74 -11.33 10.26
C PRO A 108 -6.30 -11.55 9.76
N GLU A 109 -6.12 -12.08 8.55
CA GLU A 109 -4.82 -12.33 7.96
C GLU A 109 -4.88 -12.31 6.43
N LEU A 110 -3.75 -11.98 5.81
CA LEU A 110 -3.50 -12.14 4.39
C LEU A 110 -2.32 -13.08 4.17
N VAL A 111 -2.41 -13.95 3.18
CA VAL A 111 -1.31 -14.82 2.77
C VAL A 111 -0.66 -14.24 1.53
N THR A 112 0.60 -13.83 1.66
CA THR A 112 1.42 -13.31 0.55
C THR A 112 2.56 -14.28 0.25
N PRO A 113 3.27 -14.13 -0.89
CA PRO A 113 4.49 -14.89 -1.14
C PRO A 113 5.60 -14.69 -0.10
N ALA A 114 5.64 -13.56 0.63
CA ALA A 114 6.62 -13.32 1.68
C ALA A 114 6.25 -13.99 3.02
N GLY A 115 4.96 -14.16 3.30
CA GLY A 115 4.47 -14.78 4.53
C GLY A 115 3.03 -14.40 4.87
N VAL A 116 2.62 -14.73 6.10
CA VAL A 116 1.29 -14.38 6.63
C VAL A 116 1.36 -13.00 7.27
N VAL A 117 0.55 -12.08 6.76
CA VAL A 117 0.38 -10.72 7.27
C VAL A 117 -0.80 -10.73 8.23
N GLY A 118 -0.56 -10.45 9.52
CA GLY A 118 -1.65 -10.27 10.48
C GLY A 118 -2.42 -8.99 10.16
N ALA A 119 -3.74 -8.98 10.36
CA ALA A 119 -4.58 -7.81 10.09
C ALA A 119 -5.65 -7.61 11.17
N ARG A 120 -5.96 -6.34 11.45
CA ARG A 120 -7.02 -5.97 12.39
C ARG A 120 -7.67 -4.64 12.03
N LEU A 121 -8.93 -4.49 12.40
CA LEU A 121 -9.66 -3.23 12.38
C LEU A 121 -9.73 -2.65 13.79
N ASP A 122 -9.48 -1.35 13.92
CA ASP A 122 -9.58 -0.62 15.17
C ASP A 122 -10.18 0.77 14.92
N GLY A 123 -11.48 0.89 15.23
CA GLY A 123 -12.26 2.07 14.88
C GLY A 123 -12.27 2.32 13.37
N GLU A 124 -11.71 3.44 12.95
CA GLU A 124 -11.60 3.85 11.54
C GLU A 124 -10.30 3.39 10.85
N PHE A 125 -9.39 2.72 11.59
CA PHE A 125 -8.09 2.30 11.10
C PHE A 125 -8.07 0.81 10.74
N SER A 126 -7.51 0.51 9.57
CA SER A 126 -7.06 -0.82 9.19
C SER A 126 -5.57 -0.95 9.46
N TRP A 127 -5.17 -2.03 10.11
CA TRP A 127 -3.80 -2.31 10.51
C TRP A 127 -3.34 -3.63 9.92
N ILE A 128 -2.06 -3.69 9.58
CA ILE A 128 -1.36 -4.93 9.31
C ILE A 128 -0.12 -5.06 10.18
N GLU A 129 0.31 -6.29 10.43
CA GLU A 129 1.61 -6.65 11.00
C GLU A 129 2.44 -7.36 9.94
N ALA A 130 3.65 -6.88 9.69
CA ALA A 130 4.58 -7.45 8.72
C ALA A 130 6.03 -7.34 9.18
N LEU A 131 6.89 -8.20 8.63
CA LEU A 131 8.33 -8.06 8.78
C LEU A 131 8.87 -7.00 7.81
N PRO A 132 9.63 -5.99 8.27
CA PRO A 132 10.16 -4.93 7.42
C PRO A 132 11.04 -5.43 6.25
N GLU A 133 11.75 -6.54 6.44
CA GLU A 133 12.63 -7.15 5.45
C GLU A 133 11.91 -7.84 4.28
N TRP A 134 10.58 -7.99 4.36
CA TRP A 134 9.78 -8.52 3.24
C TRP A 134 9.72 -7.54 2.06
N ALA A 135 9.94 -6.25 2.31
CA ALA A 135 10.06 -5.26 1.26
C ALA A 135 11.55 -5.00 0.93
N PRO A 136 11.88 -4.67 -0.34
CA PRO A 136 13.22 -4.23 -0.69
C PRO A 136 13.67 -3.03 0.17
N PRO A 137 14.95 -2.93 0.52
CA PRO A 137 15.45 -1.84 1.37
C PRO A 137 15.24 -0.47 0.71
N ARG A 138 14.90 0.54 1.52
CA ARG A 138 14.77 1.94 1.07
C ARG A 138 15.98 2.76 1.53
N THR A 139 16.35 3.78 0.75
CA THR A 139 17.32 4.78 1.20
C THR A 139 16.61 5.85 2.01
N PHE A 140 16.81 5.84 3.33
CA PHE A 140 16.29 6.88 4.22
C PHE A 140 17.21 8.10 4.24
N ARG A 141 16.64 9.28 4.00
CA ARG A 141 17.35 10.55 4.10
C ARG A 141 16.64 11.45 5.11
N GLN A 142 17.29 11.69 6.26
CA GLN A 142 16.76 12.58 7.28
C GLN A 142 17.17 14.02 6.98
N TYR A 143 16.22 14.95 7.07
CA TYR A 143 16.39 16.39 6.89
C TYR A 143 16.17 17.14 8.20
N GLY A 144 16.57 18.41 8.23
CA GLY A 144 16.52 19.23 9.43
C GLY A 144 15.11 19.67 9.82
N THR A 145 14.25 19.93 8.83
CA THR A 145 12.88 20.43 9.07
C THR A 145 11.88 19.86 8.07
N ALA A 146 10.58 19.89 8.44
CA ALA A 146 9.49 19.55 7.52
C ALA A 146 9.43 20.48 6.30
N ALA A 147 9.76 21.77 6.46
CA ALA A 147 9.81 22.72 5.35
C ALA A 147 10.87 22.32 4.31
N GLU A 148 12.04 21.83 4.74
CA GLU A 148 13.04 21.30 3.82
C GLU A 148 12.51 20.10 3.02
N ILE A 149 11.69 19.25 3.62
CA ILE A 149 11.03 18.12 2.91
C ILE A 149 10.04 18.63 1.87
N ASP A 150 9.19 19.60 2.24
CA ASP A 150 8.18 20.16 1.34
C ASP A 150 8.83 20.85 0.12
N ASP A 151 9.98 21.50 0.32
CA ASP A 151 10.72 22.19 -0.75
C ASP A 151 11.60 21.27 -1.62
N LEU A 152 11.66 19.96 -1.35
CA LEU A 152 12.47 19.04 -2.15
C LEU A 152 12.01 18.98 -3.61
N ALA A 153 12.95 19.17 -4.52
CA ALA A 153 12.77 18.75 -5.92
C ALA A 153 12.77 17.22 -6.02
N VAL A 154 12.07 16.68 -7.01
CA VAL A 154 12.12 15.25 -7.34
C VAL A 154 13.58 14.87 -7.64
N PRO A 155 14.18 13.90 -6.93
CA PRO A 155 15.54 13.45 -7.20
C PRO A 155 15.67 12.81 -8.59
N PRO A 156 16.88 12.78 -9.18
CA PRO A 156 17.11 12.01 -10.40
C PRO A 156 16.71 10.53 -10.24
N PRO A 157 16.24 9.86 -11.31
CA PRO A 157 15.85 8.45 -11.26
C PRO A 157 17.05 7.55 -10.92
N GLY A 158 16.78 6.38 -10.36
CA GLY A 158 17.76 5.33 -10.10
C GLY A 158 17.91 4.91 -8.63
N GLU A 159 17.53 5.76 -7.67
CA GLU A 159 17.55 5.43 -6.25
C GLU A 159 16.15 5.59 -5.62
N TRP A 160 15.75 4.61 -4.81
CA TRP A 160 14.53 4.71 -4.02
C TRP A 160 14.78 5.50 -2.74
N ILE A 161 14.32 6.75 -2.69
CA ILE A 161 14.58 7.68 -1.59
C ILE A 161 13.32 7.87 -0.75
N TYR A 162 13.45 7.69 0.57
CA TYR A 162 12.45 8.10 1.55
C TYR A 162 13.01 9.28 2.36
N ALA A 163 12.62 10.49 1.98
CA ALA A 163 13.03 11.72 2.64
C ALA A 163 12.09 12.01 3.80
N TRP A 164 12.63 12.29 5.00
CA TRP A 164 11.82 12.57 6.17
C TRP A 164 12.47 13.56 7.13
N ALA A 165 11.66 14.24 7.94
CA ALA A 165 12.12 15.09 9.03
C ALA A 165 11.19 14.95 10.24
N TRP A 166 11.74 15.15 11.44
CA TRP A 166 10.92 15.27 12.63
C TRP A 166 10.10 16.57 12.59
N GLU A 167 8.80 16.46 12.81
CA GLU A 167 7.94 17.60 13.15
C GLU A 167 7.88 17.78 14.67
N ASP A 168 7.86 16.65 15.38
CA ASP A 168 7.91 16.57 16.84
C ASP A 168 8.48 15.20 17.22
N GLU A 169 9.77 15.19 17.53
CA GLU A 169 10.47 13.97 17.89
C GLU A 169 9.96 13.37 19.20
N ALA A 170 9.51 14.17 20.17
CA ALA A 170 9.00 13.63 21.43
C ALA A 170 7.70 12.85 21.19
N ALA A 171 6.83 13.37 20.33
CA ALA A 171 5.57 12.72 19.96
C ALA A 171 5.69 11.71 18.81
N GLY A 172 6.88 11.52 18.22
CA GLY A 172 7.08 10.62 17.09
C GLY A 172 6.44 11.08 15.78
N ARG A 173 6.17 12.39 15.63
CA ARG A 173 5.57 12.93 14.40
C ARG A 173 6.63 13.25 13.36
N ILE A 174 6.46 12.75 12.14
CA ILE A 174 7.34 13.03 11.02
C ILE A 174 6.58 13.51 9.80
N ARG A 175 7.24 14.36 9.02
CA ARG A 175 6.90 14.70 7.65
C ARG A 175 7.76 13.84 6.72
N ALA A 176 7.17 13.24 5.69
CA ALA A 176 7.89 12.41 4.74
C ALA A 176 7.44 12.58 3.28
N ARG A 177 8.36 12.34 2.33
CA ARG A 177 8.09 12.21 0.89
C ARG A 177 8.88 11.03 0.35
N ALA A 178 8.28 10.28 -0.58
CA ALA A 178 8.86 9.05 -1.11
C ALA A 178 9.04 9.15 -2.62
N PHE A 179 10.25 8.91 -3.08
CA PHE A 179 10.63 9.02 -4.49
C PHE A 179 11.09 7.64 -4.98
N PRO A 180 10.27 6.90 -5.74
CA PRO A 180 10.60 5.57 -6.23
C PRO A 180 11.84 5.51 -7.12
N GLY A 181 12.13 6.62 -7.84
CA GLY A 181 13.24 6.68 -8.80
C GLY A 181 13.08 5.73 -9.99
N ARG A 182 11.83 5.31 -10.29
CA ARG A 182 11.48 4.37 -11.36
C ARG A 182 11.09 5.12 -12.62
N ASP A 183 11.31 4.49 -13.79
CA ASP A 183 10.87 5.01 -15.09
C ASP A 183 9.46 4.47 -15.45
N ASP A 184 8.51 4.60 -14.51
CA ASP A 184 7.12 4.14 -14.68
C ASP A 184 6.08 5.24 -14.49
N GLY A 185 6.52 6.50 -14.52
CA GLY A 185 5.66 7.68 -14.42
C GLY A 185 5.24 8.07 -13.00
N ILE A 186 5.73 7.35 -11.98
CA ILE A 186 5.50 7.66 -10.57
C ILE A 186 6.76 8.30 -9.98
N ASP A 187 6.83 9.63 -10.09
CA ASP A 187 7.93 10.44 -9.55
C ASP A 187 7.92 10.49 -8.02
N GLU A 188 6.71 10.54 -7.43
CA GLU A 188 6.49 10.59 -5.98
C GLU A 188 5.33 9.66 -5.60
N ASP A 189 5.55 8.88 -4.55
CA ASP A 189 4.56 7.97 -3.99
C ASP A 189 3.84 8.62 -2.79
N GLU A 190 2.52 8.71 -2.88
CA GLU A 190 1.67 9.44 -1.92
C GLU A 190 1.70 8.78 -0.52
N ALA A 191 1.75 7.45 -0.44
CA ALA A 191 1.82 6.74 0.84
C ALA A 191 2.53 5.38 0.72
N THR A 192 3.72 5.26 1.35
CA THR A 192 4.61 4.10 1.18
C THR A 192 4.70 3.28 2.47
N GLY A 193 3.72 2.41 2.72
CA GLY A 193 3.68 1.58 3.93
C GLY A 193 4.94 0.72 4.16
N ALA A 194 5.58 0.23 3.09
CA ALA A 194 6.82 -0.55 3.20
C ALA A 194 8.00 0.27 3.77
N ALA A 195 8.12 1.53 3.37
CA ALA A 195 9.15 2.43 3.89
C ALA A 195 8.85 2.81 5.35
N ALA A 196 7.57 3.02 5.68
CA ALA A 196 7.13 3.27 7.04
C ALA A 196 7.49 2.10 7.98
N LEU A 197 7.26 0.85 7.57
CA LEU A 197 7.66 -0.35 8.34
C LEU A 197 9.18 -0.36 8.63
N GLN A 198 10.00 -0.17 7.59
CA GLN A 198 11.46 -0.17 7.71
C GLN A 198 11.99 0.99 8.55
N LEU A 199 11.46 2.21 8.40
CA LEU A 199 11.88 3.36 9.21
C LEU A 199 11.52 3.16 10.68
N THR A 200 10.33 2.62 10.96
CA THR A 200 9.87 2.31 12.33
C THR A 200 10.78 1.28 12.99
N ALA A 201 11.16 0.24 12.26
CA ALA A 201 12.12 -0.75 12.75
C ALA A 201 13.51 -0.15 13.00
N GLN A 202 13.99 0.70 12.08
CA GLN A 202 15.29 1.37 12.22
C GLN A 202 15.34 2.31 13.43
N LEU A 203 14.26 3.06 13.68
CA LEU A 203 14.18 4.00 14.80
C LEU A 203 13.76 3.33 16.12
N GLY A 204 13.21 2.12 16.07
CA GLY A 204 12.81 1.35 17.24
C GLY A 204 11.68 1.99 18.05
N ARG A 205 10.81 2.78 17.41
CA ARG A 205 9.74 3.53 18.08
C ARG A 205 8.53 3.76 17.19
N ALA A 206 7.37 4.01 17.81
CA ALA A 206 6.15 4.36 17.10
C ALA A 206 6.28 5.70 16.36
N LEU A 207 5.69 5.77 15.17
CA LEU A 207 5.67 6.97 14.33
C LEU A 207 4.25 7.35 13.93
N ASN A 208 4.01 8.65 13.85
CA ASN A 208 2.86 9.24 13.19
C ASN A 208 3.37 10.03 11.98
N ILE A 209 3.10 9.51 10.80
CA ILE A 209 3.73 9.92 9.55
C ILE A 209 2.72 10.68 8.70
N THR A 210 3.05 11.93 8.36
CA THR A 210 2.38 12.67 7.28
C THR A 210 3.21 12.55 6.01
N GLN A 211 2.76 11.74 5.05
CA GLN A 211 3.44 11.50 3.78
C GLN A 211 2.76 12.20 2.60
N GLY A 212 3.54 12.57 1.58
CA GLY A 212 3.01 13.02 0.29
C GLY A 212 2.23 14.32 0.42
N ALA A 213 1.07 14.42 -0.20
CA ALA A 213 0.18 15.57 -0.11
C ALA A 213 -0.57 15.68 1.23
N GLY A 214 -0.64 14.59 2.01
CA GLY A 214 -1.28 14.60 3.33
C GLY A 214 -1.74 13.24 3.86
N SER A 215 -1.25 12.15 3.27
CA SER A 215 -1.52 10.79 3.73
C SER A 215 -1.03 10.59 5.16
N GLN A 216 -1.79 9.81 5.94
CA GLN A 216 -1.50 9.51 7.34
C GLN A 216 -1.24 8.02 7.54
N LEU A 217 -0.05 7.72 8.06
CA LEU A 217 0.34 6.37 8.46
C LEU A 217 0.71 6.38 9.94
N LEU A 218 0.23 5.36 10.65
CA LEU A 218 0.61 5.11 12.03
C LEU A 218 1.39 3.81 12.07
N THR A 219 2.48 3.77 12.83
CA THR A 219 3.30 2.57 12.97
C THR A 219 3.76 2.36 14.40
N ALA A 220 4.03 1.11 14.76
CA ALA A 220 4.70 0.77 16.00
C ALA A 220 5.53 -0.52 15.89
N PRO A 221 6.69 -0.61 16.55
CA PRO A 221 7.41 -1.87 16.71
C PRO A 221 6.57 -2.89 17.48
N GLN A 222 6.66 -4.14 17.05
CA GLN A 222 6.04 -5.30 17.69
C GLN A 222 7.13 -6.30 18.13
N PRO A 223 6.81 -7.29 18.98
CA PRO A 223 7.75 -8.34 19.37
C PRO A 223 8.36 -9.06 18.15
N HIS A 224 9.54 -9.64 18.34
CA HIS A 224 10.20 -10.49 17.34
C HIS A 224 10.51 -9.82 15.99
N GLY A 225 10.69 -8.49 15.98
CA GLY A 225 11.07 -7.74 14.77
C GLY A 225 9.91 -7.39 13.85
N TRP A 226 8.68 -7.75 14.22
CA TRP A 226 7.48 -7.31 13.51
C TRP A 226 7.26 -5.82 13.70
N VAL A 227 6.57 -5.22 12.74
CA VAL A 227 6.09 -3.85 12.84
C VAL A 227 4.65 -3.83 12.39
N GLU A 228 3.81 -3.10 13.12
CA GLU A 228 2.47 -2.79 12.66
C GLU A 228 2.46 -1.47 11.89
N VAL A 229 1.66 -1.41 10.82
CA VAL A 229 1.35 -0.18 10.09
C VAL A 229 -0.15 -0.13 9.84
N GLY A 230 -0.74 1.05 10.07
CA GLY A 230 -2.17 1.24 9.88
C GLY A 230 -2.55 2.63 9.40
N GLY A 231 -3.77 2.71 8.89
CA GLY A 231 -4.34 3.92 8.33
C GLY A 231 -5.79 3.77 7.96
N ARG A 232 -6.38 4.89 7.55
CA ARG A 232 -7.75 4.90 7.05
C ARG A 232 -7.80 4.39 5.61
N VAL A 233 -8.88 3.67 5.30
CA VAL A 233 -9.13 3.14 3.95
C VAL A 233 -10.52 3.60 3.52
N PHE A 234 -10.62 4.11 2.29
CA PHE A 234 -11.87 4.53 1.68
C PHE A 234 -12.08 3.78 0.37
N LEU A 235 -13.33 3.37 0.11
CA LEU A 235 -13.73 2.80 -1.17
C LEU A 235 -14.14 3.94 -2.11
N GLU A 236 -13.44 4.09 -3.23
CA GLU A 236 -13.79 5.04 -4.29
C GLU A 236 -15.09 4.60 -4.99
N ARG A 237 -15.95 5.57 -5.31
CA ARG A 237 -17.25 5.33 -5.96
C ARG A 237 -17.19 5.59 -7.47
#